data_AF-A0A6I7Z0Q8-F1
#
_entry.id   AF-A0A6I7Z0Q8-F1
#
_cell.length_a   1.000
_cell.length_b   1.000
_cell.length_c   1.000
_cell.angle_alpha   90.00
_cell.angle_beta   90.00
_cell.angle_gamma   90.00
#
_symmetry.space_group_name_H-M   'P 1'
#
loop_
_entity.id
_entity.type
_entity.pdbx_description
1 polymer ?
#
loop_
_entity_poly.entity_id
_entity_poly.type
_entity_poly.pdbx_seq_one_letter_code
_entity_poly.pdbx_strand_id
1 'polypeptide(L)'
;MGLAMCPLCSDDEDIEVVQNLEGGRRRVRHRCGFAWEHGEPTDPKKQPSRSVSDLKARFPKSEDVEPGVLERANRLKAQFLATRPGLDPEVAAYWEKYQQIFSREGLRTGDPKALKDFANSDVGAHPGNQSMFNAAWNSMGDADAAESTRRTIEYLLYGPDDVPPEDRLQQLLDGTRSFAMTGFKEALLTKVLCVMEPDRFLSVLKYTTEAGGKREIARMVYGLDLPAPESVNWTLGRLVFWSNGLLRELVGEGFANQQHSAAFLWWAKDQPWAPG
;
A
#
# COMPACT_ATOMS: atom_id res chain seq x y z
N MET A 1 -33.71 27.71 11.28
CA MET A 1 -32.54 28.58 11.54
C MET A 1 -32.83 29.30 12.84
N GLY A 2 -32.03 29.05 13.89
CA GLY A 2 -32.27 29.65 15.20
C GLY A 2 -32.15 31.18 15.16
N LEU A 3 -33.06 31.87 15.83
CA LEU A 3 -33.00 33.31 16.06
C LEU A 3 -31.65 33.64 16.71
N ALA A 4 -30.92 34.61 16.13
CA ALA A 4 -29.73 35.13 16.77
C ALA A 4 -30.21 36.08 17.88
N MET A 5 -29.89 35.80 19.13
CA MET A 5 -30.16 36.72 20.24
C MET A 5 -28.84 37.30 20.72
N CYS A 6 -28.79 38.61 20.95
CA CYS A 6 -27.63 39.26 21.52
C CYS A 6 -27.42 38.76 22.96
N PRO A 7 -26.29 38.11 23.29
CA PRO A 7 -26.05 37.57 24.63
C PRO A 7 -25.95 38.66 25.71
N LEU A 8 -25.70 39.91 25.31
CA LEU A 8 -25.50 41.03 26.23
C LEU A 8 -26.79 41.80 26.52
N CYS A 9 -27.68 41.91 25.53
CA CYS A 9 -28.95 42.66 25.66
C CYS A 9 -30.19 41.76 25.78
N SER A 10 -30.03 40.45 25.51
CA SER A 10 -31.15 39.51 25.35
C SER A 10 -32.21 39.99 24.33
N ASP A 11 -31.74 40.68 23.30
CA ASP A 11 -32.53 41.32 22.24
C ASP A 11 -32.16 40.70 20.89
N ASP A 12 -33.15 40.48 20.02
CA ASP A 12 -33.00 39.88 18.68
C ASP A 12 -33.30 40.86 17.53
N GLU A 13 -33.68 42.11 17.84
CA GLU A 13 -33.80 43.17 16.85
C GLU A 13 -32.43 43.75 16.46
N ASP A 14 -32.31 44.35 15.26
CA ASP A 14 -31.12 45.07 14.80
C ASP A 14 -29.78 44.27 14.83
N ILE A 15 -29.81 43.00 14.41
CA ILE A 15 -28.62 42.15 14.28
C ILE A 15 -28.10 42.15 12.84
N GLU A 16 -26.87 42.62 12.65
CA GLU A 16 -26.17 42.66 11.37
C GLU A 16 -25.15 41.52 11.24
N VAL A 17 -25.05 40.92 10.04
CA VAL A 17 -23.99 39.94 9.74
C VAL A 17 -22.72 40.69 9.36
N VAL A 18 -21.68 40.56 10.18
CA VAL A 18 -20.38 41.20 9.96
C VAL A 18 -19.50 40.35 9.05
N GLN A 19 -19.56 39.03 9.19
CA GLN A 19 -18.72 38.11 8.41
C GLN A 19 -19.35 36.71 8.31
N ASN A 20 -19.25 36.07 7.15
CA ASN A 20 -19.53 34.63 7.01
C ASN A 20 -18.25 33.83 7.33
N LEU A 21 -18.37 32.81 8.18
CA LEU A 21 -17.27 31.93 8.61
C LEU A 21 -17.46 30.52 8.01
N GLU A 22 -16.38 29.74 7.99
CA GLU A 22 -16.42 28.34 7.53
C GLU A 22 -17.34 27.47 8.38
N GLY A 23 -18.00 26.50 7.74
CA GLY A 23 -18.88 25.52 8.41
C GLY A 23 -20.31 26.02 8.69
N GLY A 24 -20.77 27.07 8.00
CA GLY A 24 -22.12 27.62 8.15
C GLY A 24 -22.27 28.63 9.30
N ARG A 25 -21.17 28.95 9.98
CA ARG A 25 -21.10 29.95 11.05
C ARG A 25 -21.09 31.36 10.49
N ARG A 26 -21.58 32.32 11.26
CA ARG A 26 -21.56 33.74 10.92
C ARG A 26 -21.14 34.55 12.13
N ARG A 27 -20.27 35.53 11.94
CA ARG A 27 -20.04 36.57 12.95
C ARG A 27 -21.10 37.65 12.77
N VAL A 28 -21.89 37.88 13.82
CA VAL A 28 -22.96 38.87 13.85
C VAL A 28 -22.65 39.95 14.88
N ARG A 29 -23.22 41.14 14.71
CA ARG A 29 -23.13 42.26 15.66
C ARG A 29 -24.51 42.83 15.91
N HIS A 30 -24.79 43.15 17.16
CA HIS A 30 -26.00 43.86 17.56
C HIS A 30 -25.73 45.36 17.67
N ARG A 31 -26.77 46.20 17.55
CA ARG A 31 -26.67 47.67 17.70
C ARG A 31 -25.95 48.16 18.96
N CYS A 32 -25.96 47.36 20.04
CA CYS A 32 -25.20 47.65 21.26
C CYS A 32 -23.67 47.62 21.09
N GLY A 33 -23.18 47.21 19.91
CA GLY A 33 -21.76 47.08 19.58
C GLY A 33 -21.18 45.69 19.85
N PHE A 34 -21.90 44.81 20.55
CA PHE A 34 -21.43 43.45 20.85
C PHE A 34 -21.49 42.56 19.61
N ALA A 35 -20.38 41.86 19.31
CA ALA A 35 -20.27 40.95 18.19
C ALA A 35 -19.91 39.53 18.66
N TRP A 36 -20.64 38.53 18.15
CA TRP A 36 -20.46 37.11 18.51
C TRP A 36 -20.58 36.19 17.29
N GLU A 37 -20.13 34.95 17.43
CA GLU A 37 -20.34 33.90 16.42
C GLU A 37 -21.69 33.23 16.64
N HIS A 38 -22.49 33.13 15.57
CA HIS A 38 -23.80 32.50 15.55
C HIS A 38 -23.83 31.35 14.53
N GLY A 39 -24.41 30.22 14.95
CA GLY A 39 -24.50 28.99 14.18
C GLY A 39 -23.73 27.84 14.83
N GLU A 40 -24.34 26.65 14.84
CA GLU A 40 -23.63 25.43 15.26
C GLU A 40 -22.60 25.03 14.19
N PRO A 41 -21.42 24.52 14.58
CA PRO A 41 -20.51 23.92 13.63
C PRO A 41 -21.23 22.75 12.97
N THR A 42 -21.46 22.86 11.65
CA THR A 42 -21.97 21.72 10.90
C THR A 42 -20.84 20.69 10.87
N ASP A 43 -20.96 19.63 11.67
CA ASP A 43 -20.00 18.52 11.66
C ASP A 43 -19.90 18.04 10.20
N PRO A 44 -18.70 18.00 9.59
CA PRO A 44 -18.56 17.44 8.25
C PRO A 44 -19.07 16.01 8.34
N LYS A 45 -20.20 15.72 7.68
CA LYS A 45 -20.88 14.42 7.71
C LYS A 45 -19.83 13.31 7.64
N LYS A 46 -19.52 12.70 8.79
CA LYS A 46 -18.66 11.51 8.86
C LYS A 46 -19.35 10.48 7.99
N GLN A 47 -18.83 10.25 6.79
CA GLN A 47 -19.24 9.08 6.03
C GLN A 47 -19.07 7.88 6.97
N PRO A 48 -20.09 7.03 7.13
CA PRO A 48 -19.98 5.89 8.01
C PRO A 48 -18.75 5.08 7.58
N SER A 49 -17.89 4.78 8.54
CA SER A 49 -16.73 3.92 8.35
C SER A 49 -17.23 2.61 7.72
N ARG A 50 -16.94 2.40 6.44
CA ARG A 50 -17.35 1.18 5.74
C ARG A 50 -16.60 0.00 6.33
N SER A 51 -17.26 -1.14 6.47
CA SER A 51 -16.59 -2.35 6.94
C SER A 51 -15.53 -2.79 5.92
N VAL A 52 -14.49 -3.49 6.38
CA VAL A 52 -13.43 -4.00 5.49
C VAL A 52 -14.01 -4.96 4.44
N SER A 53 -15.03 -5.74 4.79
CA SER A 53 -15.75 -6.61 3.86
C SER A 53 -16.46 -5.83 2.76
N ASP A 54 -17.11 -4.72 3.08
CA ASP A 54 -17.78 -3.88 2.08
C ASP A 54 -16.79 -3.26 1.10
N LEU A 55 -15.62 -2.87 1.61
CA LEU A 55 -14.54 -2.37 0.78
C LEU A 55 -14.02 -3.49 -0.12
N LYS A 56 -13.64 -4.64 0.44
CA LYS A 56 -13.14 -5.77 -0.35
C LYS A 56 -14.14 -6.22 -1.43
N ALA A 57 -15.44 -6.22 -1.15
CA ALA A 57 -16.48 -6.59 -2.11
C ALA A 57 -16.56 -5.65 -3.33
N ARG A 58 -16.11 -4.40 -3.18
CA ARG A 58 -16.05 -3.37 -4.23
C ARG A 58 -14.70 -3.27 -4.92
N PHE A 59 -13.71 -4.03 -4.47
CA PHE A 59 -12.41 -4.06 -5.13
C PHE A 59 -12.56 -4.75 -6.49
N PRO A 60 -11.87 -4.29 -7.53
CA PRO A 60 -11.91 -4.94 -8.84
C PRO A 60 -11.63 -6.45 -8.77
N LYS A 61 -12.32 -7.21 -9.58
CA LYS A 61 -12.26 -8.68 -9.67
C LYS A 61 -11.77 -9.11 -11.04
N SER A 62 -11.41 -10.38 -11.15
CA SER A 62 -11.04 -10.98 -12.45
C SER A 62 -12.17 -10.92 -13.47
N GLU A 63 -13.42 -11.06 -13.00
CA GLU A 63 -14.65 -10.94 -13.80
C GLU A 63 -14.86 -9.55 -14.41
N ASP A 64 -14.24 -8.51 -13.85
CA ASP A 64 -14.35 -7.13 -14.36
C ASP A 64 -13.46 -6.88 -15.59
N VAL A 65 -12.64 -7.87 -16.00
CA VAL A 65 -11.80 -7.76 -17.21
C VAL A 65 -12.62 -8.05 -18.46
N GLU A 66 -12.63 -7.08 -19.38
CA GLU A 66 -13.26 -7.25 -20.69
C GLU A 66 -12.72 -8.49 -21.43
N PRO A 67 -13.58 -9.35 -22.02
CA PRO A 67 -13.16 -10.62 -22.61
C PRO A 67 -12.04 -10.47 -23.66
N GLY A 68 -12.10 -9.45 -24.51
CA GLY A 68 -11.07 -9.20 -25.52
C GLY A 68 -9.71 -8.81 -24.93
N VAL A 69 -9.71 -8.17 -23.76
CA VAL A 69 -8.49 -7.84 -23.00
C VAL A 69 -7.89 -9.10 -22.38
N LEU A 70 -8.74 -9.95 -21.79
CA LEU A 70 -8.31 -11.23 -21.22
C LEU A 70 -7.72 -12.16 -22.30
N GLU A 71 -8.36 -12.23 -23.47
CA GLU A 71 -7.83 -12.97 -24.63
C GLU A 71 -6.46 -12.44 -25.07
N ARG A 72 -6.27 -11.11 -25.11
CA ARG A 72 -4.97 -10.50 -25.40
C ARG A 72 -3.93 -10.92 -24.36
N ALA A 73 -4.24 -10.81 -23.07
CA ALA A 73 -3.33 -11.19 -22.00
C ALA A 73 -2.92 -12.68 -22.10
N ASN A 74 -3.86 -13.56 -22.44
CA ASN A 74 -3.60 -14.98 -22.67
C ASN A 74 -2.71 -15.23 -23.91
N ARG A 75 -2.91 -14.49 -25.01
CA ARG A 75 -2.01 -14.55 -26.18
C ARG A 75 -0.59 -14.10 -25.82
N LEU A 76 -0.46 -13.00 -25.08
CA LEU A 76 0.83 -12.51 -24.60
C LEU A 76 1.52 -13.54 -23.70
N LYS A 77 0.78 -14.16 -22.78
CA LYS A 77 1.28 -15.24 -21.93
C LYS A 77 1.80 -16.42 -22.75
N ALA A 78 1.06 -16.87 -23.77
CA ALA A 78 1.51 -17.94 -24.64
C ALA A 78 2.80 -17.58 -25.39
N GLN A 79 2.92 -16.33 -25.87
CA GLN A 79 4.16 -15.84 -26.51
C GLN A 79 5.34 -15.83 -25.54
N PHE A 80 5.13 -15.31 -24.33
CA PHE A 80 6.16 -15.26 -23.30
C PHE A 80 6.64 -16.65 -22.88
N LEU A 81 5.72 -17.61 -22.70
CA LEU A 81 6.09 -18.99 -22.36
C LEU A 81 6.79 -19.72 -23.52
N ALA A 82 6.46 -19.36 -24.77
CA ALA A 82 7.11 -19.93 -25.94
C ALA A 82 8.59 -19.52 -26.07
N THR A 83 8.97 -18.33 -25.60
CA THR A 83 10.38 -17.89 -25.58
C THR A 83 11.20 -18.49 -24.44
N ARG A 84 10.54 -19.22 -23.51
CA ARG A 84 11.16 -19.86 -22.33
C ARG A 84 12.17 -18.96 -21.61
N PRO A 85 11.77 -17.78 -21.13
CA PRO A 85 12.66 -16.92 -20.37
C PRO A 85 13.19 -17.69 -19.17
N GLY A 86 14.52 -17.69 -19.01
CA GLY A 86 15.19 -18.40 -17.92
C GLY A 86 14.76 -17.86 -16.57
N LEU A 87 14.54 -18.77 -15.62
CA LEU A 87 14.46 -18.41 -14.21
C LEU A 87 15.85 -17.97 -13.74
N ASP A 88 15.90 -16.99 -12.86
CA ASP A 88 17.14 -16.62 -12.20
C ASP A 88 17.53 -17.77 -11.23
N PRO A 89 18.65 -18.48 -11.48
CA PRO A 89 19.03 -19.66 -10.70
C PRO A 89 19.40 -19.32 -9.25
N GLU A 90 19.73 -18.05 -8.94
CA GLU A 90 20.11 -17.63 -7.60
C GLU A 90 18.90 -17.52 -6.66
N VAL A 91 17.69 -17.36 -7.22
CA VAL A 91 16.49 -17.00 -6.46
C VAL A 91 16.07 -18.09 -5.49
N ALA A 92 16.10 -19.36 -5.90
CA ALA A 92 15.69 -20.46 -5.04
C ALA A 92 16.57 -20.54 -3.77
N ALA A 93 17.90 -20.52 -3.94
CA ALA A 93 18.84 -20.54 -2.83
C ALA A 93 18.77 -19.26 -1.98
N TYR A 94 18.56 -18.10 -2.61
CA TYR A 94 18.39 -16.84 -1.92
C TYR A 94 17.12 -16.85 -1.04
N TRP A 95 15.99 -17.31 -1.58
CA TRP A 95 14.75 -17.42 -0.81
C TRP A 95 14.88 -18.41 0.33
N GLU A 96 15.46 -19.59 0.10
CA GLU A 96 15.69 -20.57 1.17
C GLU A 96 16.52 -19.98 2.32
N LYS A 97 17.63 -19.30 1.99
CA LYS A 97 18.47 -18.60 2.98
C LYS A 97 17.65 -17.59 3.80
N TYR A 98 16.88 -16.73 3.14
CA TYR A 98 16.15 -15.67 3.85
C TYR A 98 14.88 -16.16 4.54
N GLN A 99 14.27 -17.27 4.10
CA GLN A 99 13.23 -17.95 4.86
C GLN A 99 13.74 -18.48 6.20
N GLN A 100 14.96 -19.03 6.21
CA GLN A 100 15.62 -19.44 7.45
C GLN A 100 15.91 -18.23 8.36
N ILE A 101 16.48 -17.15 7.80
CA ILE A 101 16.78 -15.91 8.55
C ILE A 101 15.51 -15.25 9.09
N PHE A 102 14.41 -15.24 8.33
CA PHE A 102 13.16 -14.62 8.72
C PHE A 102 12.21 -15.56 9.48
N SER A 103 12.65 -16.79 9.77
CA SER A 103 11.96 -17.64 10.74
C SER A 103 11.94 -16.99 12.13
N ARG A 104 11.03 -17.40 13.02
CA ARG A 104 10.95 -16.87 14.39
C ARG A 104 12.29 -16.96 15.14
N GLU A 105 13.04 -18.05 14.93
CA GLU A 105 14.33 -18.25 15.57
C GLU A 105 15.47 -17.54 14.83
N GLY A 106 15.45 -17.58 13.50
CA GLY A 106 16.42 -16.86 12.67
C GLY A 106 16.41 -15.35 12.92
N LEU A 107 15.23 -14.75 13.14
CA LEU A 107 15.13 -13.34 13.46
C LEU A 107 15.75 -13.00 14.81
N ARG A 108 15.87 -13.93 15.76
CA ARG A 108 16.51 -13.68 17.06
C ARG A 108 18.03 -13.84 17.00
N THR A 109 18.51 -14.76 16.18
CA THR A 109 19.91 -15.23 16.21
C THR A 109 20.72 -14.88 14.96
N GLY A 110 20.07 -14.45 13.88
CA GLY A 110 20.70 -14.23 12.58
C GLY A 110 21.80 -13.16 12.60
N ASP A 111 22.60 -13.10 11.54
CA ASP A 111 23.65 -12.09 11.39
C ASP A 111 23.05 -10.70 11.02
N PRO A 112 23.33 -9.61 11.77
CA PRO A 112 23.00 -8.24 11.38
C PRO A 112 23.31 -7.90 9.92
N LYS A 113 24.47 -8.35 9.41
CA LYS A 113 24.89 -8.06 8.04
C LYS A 113 23.93 -8.65 7.01
N ALA A 114 23.37 -9.84 7.27
CA ALA A 114 22.44 -10.47 6.37
C ALA A 114 21.15 -9.64 6.18
N LEU A 115 20.70 -8.92 7.21
CA LEU A 115 19.53 -8.03 7.10
C LEU A 115 19.82 -6.81 6.21
N LYS A 116 21.04 -6.26 6.32
CA LYS A 116 21.50 -5.16 5.44
C LYS A 116 21.68 -5.64 4.00
N ASP A 117 22.27 -6.81 3.81
CA ASP A 117 22.47 -7.43 2.51
C ASP A 117 21.12 -7.73 1.83
N PHE A 118 20.11 -8.18 2.58
CA PHE A 118 18.76 -8.40 2.06
C PHE A 118 18.16 -7.15 1.44
N ALA A 119 18.28 -6.03 2.15
CA ALA A 119 17.71 -4.76 1.74
C ALA A 119 18.35 -4.23 0.47
N ASN A 120 19.66 -4.48 0.29
CA ASN A 120 20.44 -3.99 -0.86
C ASN A 120 20.56 -4.99 -2.01
N SER A 121 20.00 -6.20 -1.88
CA SER A 121 20.02 -7.21 -2.93
C SER A 121 18.92 -6.99 -3.97
N ASP A 122 19.21 -7.33 -5.21
CA ASP A 122 18.24 -7.34 -6.32
C ASP A 122 17.70 -8.75 -6.64
N VAL A 123 18.26 -9.79 -5.99
CA VAL A 123 17.89 -11.18 -6.24
C VAL A 123 16.43 -11.41 -5.83
N GLY A 124 15.67 -12.03 -6.74
CA GLY A 124 14.26 -12.38 -6.57
C GLY A 124 13.28 -11.21 -6.73
N ALA A 125 13.66 -9.99 -6.33
CA ALA A 125 12.89 -8.76 -6.58
C ALA A 125 13.74 -7.51 -6.30
N HIS A 126 13.72 -6.54 -7.23
CA HIS A 126 14.46 -5.28 -7.12
C HIS A 126 13.71 -4.24 -6.27
N PRO A 127 14.19 -3.89 -5.06
CA PRO A 127 13.50 -2.96 -4.17
C PRO A 127 13.71 -1.48 -4.55
N GLY A 128 14.56 -1.19 -5.53
CA GLY A 128 14.94 0.16 -5.94
C GLY A 128 16.00 0.77 -5.01
N ASN A 129 16.11 2.10 -5.04
CA ASN A 129 17.09 2.84 -4.24
C ASN A 129 16.82 2.73 -2.72
N GLN A 130 17.82 2.28 -1.96
CA GLN A 130 17.79 2.14 -0.50
C GLN A 130 18.58 3.21 0.28
N SER A 131 18.85 4.38 -0.31
CA SER A 131 19.63 5.45 0.35
C SER A 131 19.10 5.82 1.74
N MET A 132 17.77 5.94 1.91
CA MET A 132 17.19 6.29 3.20
C MET A 132 17.41 5.21 4.27
N PHE A 133 17.23 3.94 3.88
CA PHE A 133 17.52 2.80 4.76
C PHE A 133 19.00 2.76 5.15
N ASN A 134 19.90 2.90 4.17
CA ASN A 134 21.34 2.87 4.42
C ASN A 134 21.82 4.06 5.27
N ALA A 135 21.26 5.24 5.07
CA ALA A 135 21.54 6.41 5.90
C ALA A 135 21.09 6.22 7.35
N ALA A 136 19.87 5.71 7.55
CA ALA A 136 19.36 5.38 8.88
C ALA A 136 20.20 4.29 9.56
N TRP A 137 20.55 3.23 8.81
CA TRP A 137 21.38 2.14 9.29
C TRP A 137 22.73 2.66 9.80
N ASN A 138 23.41 3.48 9.00
CA ASN A 138 24.70 4.04 9.37
C ASN A 138 24.61 5.01 10.56
N SER A 139 23.50 5.75 10.70
CA SER A 139 23.27 6.65 11.82
C SER A 139 23.00 5.93 13.15
N MET A 140 22.31 4.78 13.10
CA MET A 140 21.99 3.98 14.29
C MET A 140 23.14 3.07 14.72
N GLY A 141 23.96 2.64 13.76
CA GLY A 141 24.96 1.59 13.96
C GLY A 141 24.36 0.19 13.76
N ASP A 142 25.22 -0.78 13.47
CA ASP A 142 24.81 -2.11 12.99
C ASP A 142 23.89 -2.86 13.97
N ALA A 143 24.14 -2.76 15.28
CA ALA A 143 23.36 -3.47 16.29
C ALA A 143 21.92 -2.94 16.38
N ASP A 144 21.74 -1.63 16.57
CA ASP A 144 20.43 -1.01 16.72
C ASP A 144 19.62 -1.05 15.42
N ALA A 145 20.29 -0.86 14.28
CA ALA A 145 19.64 -0.96 12.97
C ALA A 145 19.16 -2.39 12.68
N ALA A 146 19.97 -3.40 13.01
CA ALA A 146 19.58 -4.79 12.87
C ALA A 146 18.42 -5.15 13.80
N GLU A 147 18.43 -4.70 15.06
CA GLU A 147 17.33 -4.93 15.99
C GLU A 147 16.03 -4.29 15.51
N SER A 148 16.08 -3.03 15.08
CA SER A 148 14.92 -2.34 14.50
C SER A 148 14.41 -3.06 13.24
N THR A 149 15.31 -3.56 12.39
CA THR A 149 14.94 -4.34 11.20
C THR A 149 14.29 -5.68 11.57
N ARG A 150 14.83 -6.41 12.55
CA ARG A 150 14.24 -7.65 13.07
C ARG A 150 12.83 -7.40 13.56
N ARG A 151 12.62 -6.39 14.40
CA ARG A 151 11.30 -6.05 14.95
C ARG A 151 10.31 -5.63 13.87
N THR A 152 10.75 -4.90 12.84
CA THR A 152 9.92 -4.62 11.66
C THR A 152 9.46 -5.89 10.96
N ILE A 153 10.39 -6.81 10.67
CA ILE A 153 10.10 -8.06 9.95
C ILE A 153 9.26 -9.01 10.80
N GLU A 154 9.60 -9.15 12.08
CA GLU A 154 8.86 -9.95 13.04
C GLU A 154 7.43 -9.44 13.19
N TYR A 155 7.23 -8.13 13.29
CA TYR A 155 5.89 -7.56 13.37
C TYR A 155 5.07 -7.81 12.09
N LEU A 156 5.69 -7.69 10.92
CA LEU A 156 5.02 -7.97 9.64
C LEU A 156 4.56 -9.43 9.56
N LEU A 157 5.45 -10.37 9.84
CA LEU A 157 5.22 -11.82 9.65
C LEU A 157 4.46 -12.46 10.81
N TYR A 158 4.80 -12.08 12.03
CA TYR A 158 4.42 -12.76 13.27
C TYR A 158 3.80 -11.82 14.32
N GLY A 159 3.35 -10.63 13.89
CA GLY A 159 2.60 -9.72 14.74
C GLY A 159 1.32 -10.34 15.34
N PRO A 160 0.60 -9.58 16.17
CA PRO A 160 -0.57 -10.09 16.90
C PRO A 160 -1.65 -10.68 15.97
N ASP A 161 -2.17 -11.87 16.30
CA ASP A 161 -3.13 -12.62 15.47
C ASP A 161 -4.46 -11.89 15.25
N ASP A 162 -4.81 -10.94 16.13
CA ASP A 162 -5.98 -10.08 16.04
C ASP A 162 -5.79 -8.89 15.08
N VAL A 163 -4.56 -8.65 14.60
CA VAL A 163 -4.25 -7.63 13.59
C VAL A 163 -4.02 -8.32 12.24
N PRO A 164 -4.88 -8.10 11.23
CA PRO A 164 -4.69 -8.68 9.91
C PRO A 164 -3.35 -8.28 9.26
N PRO A 165 -2.74 -9.15 8.42
CA PRO A 165 -1.48 -8.84 7.75
C PRO A 165 -1.48 -7.52 6.97
N GLU A 166 -2.60 -7.17 6.32
CA GLU A 166 -2.75 -5.90 5.60
C GLU A 166 -2.59 -4.69 6.52
N ASP A 167 -3.16 -4.77 7.72
CA ASP A 167 -3.12 -3.70 8.71
C ASP A 167 -1.75 -3.65 9.42
N ARG A 168 -1.07 -4.80 9.60
CA ARG A 168 0.33 -4.83 10.08
C ARG A 168 1.26 -4.11 9.10
N LEU A 169 1.11 -4.39 7.80
CA LEU A 169 1.85 -3.71 6.74
C LEU A 169 1.56 -2.20 6.77
N GLN A 170 0.28 -1.81 6.84
CA GLN A 170 -0.13 -0.40 6.88
C GLN A 170 0.50 0.34 8.08
N GLN A 171 0.48 -0.25 9.27
CA GLN A 171 1.03 0.39 10.47
C GLN A 171 2.55 0.63 10.38
N LEU A 172 3.29 -0.26 9.71
CA LEU A 172 4.72 -0.07 9.42
C LEU A 172 4.96 1.03 8.37
N LEU A 173 4.09 1.10 7.36
CA LEU A 173 4.14 2.14 6.33
C LEU A 173 3.89 3.54 6.92
N ASP A 174 2.86 3.68 7.76
CA ASP A 174 2.51 4.93 8.43
C ASP A 174 3.52 5.35 9.51
N GLY A 175 4.46 4.47 9.89
CA GLY A 175 5.42 4.75 10.94
C GLY A 175 4.81 4.82 12.34
N THR A 176 3.59 4.27 12.53
CA THR A 176 2.92 4.19 13.84
C THR A 176 3.65 3.28 14.83
N ARG A 177 4.54 2.42 14.34
CA ARG A 177 5.38 1.54 15.15
C ARG A 177 6.75 2.21 15.36
N SER A 178 6.99 2.72 16.56
CA SER A 178 8.22 3.44 16.92
C SER A 178 9.50 2.61 16.78
N PHE A 179 9.39 1.28 16.82
CA PHE A 179 10.51 0.37 16.61
C PHE A 179 10.85 0.13 15.14
N ALA A 180 10.03 0.62 14.20
CA ALA A 180 10.15 0.27 12.79
C ALA A 180 11.38 0.92 12.15
N MET A 181 12.14 0.12 11.41
CA MET A 181 13.34 0.56 10.71
C MET A 181 13.03 1.64 9.67
N THR A 182 13.64 2.81 9.84
CA THR A 182 13.55 3.93 8.90
C THR A 182 14.07 3.50 7.52
N GLY A 183 13.35 3.84 6.46
CA GLY A 183 13.66 3.43 5.09
C GLY A 183 13.22 2.00 4.73
N PHE A 184 12.86 1.14 5.70
CA PHE A 184 12.31 -0.20 5.45
C PHE A 184 10.81 -0.13 5.13
N LYS A 185 10.48 0.42 3.96
CA LYS A 185 9.11 0.74 3.52
C LYS A 185 8.56 -0.28 2.52
N GLU A 186 7.51 0.09 1.79
CA GLU A 186 6.67 -0.79 0.96
C GLU A 186 7.43 -1.83 0.14
N ALA A 187 8.47 -1.42 -0.60
CA ALA A 187 9.22 -2.36 -1.43
C ALA A 187 9.91 -3.45 -0.61
N LEU A 188 10.60 -3.08 0.47
CA LEU A 188 11.29 -4.03 1.34
C LEU A 188 10.32 -4.90 2.13
N LEU A 189 9.24 -4.30 2.65
CA LEU A 189 8.18 -5.05 3.34
C LEU A 189 7.51 -6.06 2.41
N THR A 190 7.20 -5.68 1.18
CA THR A 190 6.63 -6.61 0.17
C THR A 190 7.66 -7.65 -0.26
N LYS A 191 8.95 -7.30 -0.35
CA LYS A 191 10.01 -8.26 -0.68
C LYS A 191 10.13 -9.35 0.39
N VAL A 192 9.98 -8.99 1.66
CA VAL A 192 9.89 -9.98 2.76
C VAL A 192 8.72 -10.94 2.52
N LEU A 193 7.54 -10.44 2.13
CA LEU A 193 6.38 -11.28 1.81
C LEU A 193 6.61 -12.18 0.59
N CYS A 194 7.30 -11.69 -0.45
CA CYS A 194 7.69 -12.50 -1.61
C CYS A 194 8.61 -13.66 -1.23
N VAL A 195 9.52 -13.43 -0.27
CA VAL A 195 10.44 -14.48 0.21
C VAL A 195 9.72 -15.47 1.13
N MET A 196 8.89 -14.98 2.05
CA MET A 196 8.24 -15.83 3.06
C MET A 196 7.00 -16.54 2.55
N GLU A 197 6.34 -16.00 1.54
CA GLU A 197 5.16 -16.57 0.92
C GLU A 197 5.31 -16.58 -0.61
N PRO A 198 6.31 -17.29 -1.15
CA PRO A 198 6.66 -17.24 -2.58
C PRO A 198 5.56 -17.74 -3.50
N ASP A 199 4.62 -18.55 -3.00
CA ASP A 199 3.47 -19.02 -3.76
C ASP A 199 2.28 -18.04 -3.72
N ARG A 200 2.27 -17.12 -2.74
CA ARG A 200 1.17 -16.16 -2.53
C ARG A 200 1.51 -14.77 -3.06
N PHE A 201 2.78 -14.39 -3.12
CA PHE A 201 3.20 -13.05 -3.53
C PHE A 201 3.96 -13.02 -4.85
N LEU A 202 3.49 -12.17 -5.76
CA LEU A 202 4.20 -11.79 -6.98
C LEU A 202 5.36 -10.85 -6.61
N SER A 203 6.50 -10.98 -7.28
CA SER A 203 7.68 -10.10 -7.12
C SER A 203 7.48 -8.70 -7.75
N VAL A 204 6.27 -8.15 -7.65
CA VAL A 204 5.91 -6.76 -7.99
C VAL A 204 5.83 -5.99 -6.68
N LEU A 205 6.91 -5.32 -6.28
CA LEU A 205 7.08 -4.88 -4.89
C LEU A 205 6.24 -3.68 -4.45
N LYS A 206 5.79 -2.84 -5.38
CA LYS A 206 5.07 -1.60 -5.06
C LYS A 206 3.71 -1.55 -5.74
N TYR A 207 2.74 -0.94 -5.08
CA TYR A 207 1.40 -0.70 -5.59
C TYR A 207 1.44 0.32 -6.73
N THR A 208 2.13 1.44 -6.52
CA THR A 208 2.29 2.54 -7.49
C THR A 208 3.73 3.05 -7.50
N THR A 209 4.31 3.25 -8.68
CA THR A 209 5.60 3.94 -8.88
C THR A 209 5.62 4.65 -10.23
N GLU A 210 6.58 5.55 -10.45
CA GLU A 210 6.83 6.18 -11.75
C GLU A 210 7.19 5.16 -12.85
N ALA A 211 7.97 4.13 -12.52
CA ALA A 211 8.37 3.06 -13.44
C ALA A 211 7.31 1.97 -13.63
N GLY A 212 6.17 2.07 -12.94
CA GLY A 212 5.11 1.07 -12.90
C GLY A 212 5.02 0.33 -11.56
N GLY A 213 3.88 -0.30 -11.30
CA GLY A 213 3.58 -1.06 -10.08
C GLY A 213 2.33 -1.89 -10.29
N LYS A 214 1.80 -2.52 -9.24
CA LYS A 214 0.61 -3.38 -9.35
C LYS A 214 -0.58 -2.66 -10.02
N ARG A 215 -0.81 -1.38 -9.69
CA ARG A 215 -1.87 -0.56 -10.31
C ARG A 215 -1.64 -0.32 -11.80
N GLU A 216 -0.40 -0.01 -12.18
CA GLU A 216 -0.05 0.21 -13.58
C GLU A 216 -0.17 -1.07 -14.40
N ILE A 217 0.31 -2.19 -13.86
CA ILE A 217 0.21 -3.51 -14.49
C ILE A 217 -1.25 -3.91 -14.68
N ALA A 218 -2.10 -3.73 -13.66
CA ALA A 218 -3.52 -4.03 -13.76
C ALA A 218 -4.19 -3.23 -14.88
N ARG A 219 -3.85 -1.94 -15.02
CA ARG A 219 -4.36 -1.09 -16.09
C ARG A 219 -3.83 -1.50 -17.47
N MET A 220 -2.52 -1.64 -17.62
CA MET A 220 -1.88 -1.83 -18.93
C MET A 220 -2.05 -3.26 -19.49
N VAL A 221 -2.11 -4.27 -18.62
CA VAL A 221 -2.26 -5.67 -19.03
C VAL A 221 -3.73 -6.07 -19.09
N TYR A 222 -4.53 -5.64 -18.12
CA TYR A 222 -5.90 -6.13 -17.91
C TYR A 222 -6.99 -5.06 -18.06
N GLY A 223 -6.64 -3.80 -18.34
CA GLY A 223 -7.63 -2.73 -18.48
C GLY A 223 -8.36 -2.38 -17.17
N LEU A 224 -7.82 -2.79 -16.01
CA LEU A 224 -8.46 -2.57 -14.72
C LEU A 224 -7.94 -1.30 -14.03
N ASP A 225 -8.85 -0.41 -13.67
CA ASP A 225 -8.57 0.76 -12.86
C ASP A 225 -8.64 0.43 -11.36
N LEU A 226 -7.47 0.21 -10.74
CA LEU A 226 -7.41 -0.01 -9.29
C LEU A 226 -7.50 1.32 -8.50
N PRO A 227 -8.03 1.30 -7.26
CA PRO A 227 -8.21 2.50 -6.44
C PRO A 227 -6.92 3.29 -6.19
N ALA A 228 -7.00 4.61 -6.09
CA ALA A 228 -5.85 5.43 -5.70
C ALA A 228 -5.55 5.28 -4.20
N PRO A 229 -4.27 5.27 -3.78
CA PRO A 229 -3.89 5.10 -2.38
C PRO A 229 -4.33 6.25 -1.47
N GLU A 230 -4.62 7.43 -2.02
CA GLU A 230 -5.11 8.60 -1.27
C GLU A 230 -6.61 8.52 -0.93
N SER A 231 -7.30 7.44 -1.34
CA SER A 231 -8.70 7.26 -1.02
C SER A 231 -8.87 6.85 0.45
N VAL A 232 -9.61 7.65 1.22
CA VAL A 232 -9.81 7.53 2.68
C VAL A 232 -10.18 6.11 3.17
N ASN A 233 -10.76 5.28 2.32
CA ASN A 233 -11.17 3.93 2.69
C ASN A 233 -10.15 2.83 2.29
N TRP A 234 -9.19 3.10 1.41
CA TRP A 234 -8.28 2.11 0.85
C TRP A 234 -6.86 2.35 1.34
N THR A 235 -6.53 1.81 2.51
CA THR A 235 -5.15 1.81 3.04
C THR A 235 -4.19 1.16 2.05
N LEU A 236 -2.97 1.69 1.93
CA LEU A 236 -1.92 1.13 1.06
C LEU A 236 -1.63 -0.35 1.36
N GLY A 237 -1.63 -0.75 2.64
CA GLY A 237 -1.45 -2.16 3.02
C GLY A 237 -2.46 -3.10 2.39
N ARG A 238 -3.75 -2.75 2.44
CA ARG A 238 -4.82 -3.50 1.76
C ARG A 238 -4.66 -3.50 0.25
N LEU A 239 -4.33 -2.36 -0.34
CA LEU A 239 -4.09 -2.25 -1.78
C LEU A 239 -2.96 -3.17 -2.24
N VAL A 240 -1.86 -3.26 -1.49
CA VAL A 240 -0.75 -4.18 -1.77
C VAL A 240 -1.21 -5.64 -1.80
N PHE A 241 -1.95 -6.08 -0.78
CA PHE A 241 -2.42 -7.48 -0.68
C PHE A 241 -3.50 -7.81 -1.72
N TRP A 242 -4.50 -6.95 -1.87
CA TRP A 242 -5.65 -7.21 -2.73
C TRP A 242 -5.29 -7.16 -4.21
N SER A 243 -4.47 -6.17 -4.61
CA SER A 243 -3.96 -6.13 -5.99
C SER A 243 -2.99 -7.28 -6.29
N ASN A 244 -2.20 -7.73 -5.31
CA ASN A 244 -1.37 -8.92 -5.48
C ASN A 244 -2.23 -10.17 -5.72
N GLY A 245 -3.28 -10.38 -4.91
CA GLY A 245 -4.20 -11.50 -5.09
C GLY A 245 -4.88 -11.48 -6.45
N LEU A 246 -5.42 -10.32 -6.84
CA LEU A 246 -6.08 -10.10 -8.13
C LEU A 246 -5.14 -10.39 -9.32
N LEU A 247 -3.92 -9.82 -9.31
CA LEU A 247 -2.96 -10.06 -10.39
C LEU A 247 -2.53 -11.52 -10.46
N ARG A 248 -2.39 -12.20 -9.33
CA ARG A 248 -2.02 -13.62 -9.28
C ARG A 248 -3.12 -14.50 -9.88
N GLU A 249 -4.38 -14.18 -9.56
CA GLU A 249 -5.55 -14.82 -10.15
C GLU A 249 -5.64 -14.59 -11.66
N LEU A 250 -5.45 -13.36 -12.11
CA LEU A 250 -5.50 -12.97 -13.53
C LEU A 250 -4.36 -13.55 -14.36
N VAL A 251 -3.17 -13.70 -13.78
CA VAL A 251 -2.04 -14.38 -14.43
C VAL A 251 -2.34 -15.87 -14.59
N GLY A 252 -2.94 -16.49 -13.59
CA GLY A 252 -3.29 -17.91 -13.56
C GLY A 252 -2.08 -18.85 -13.65
N GLU A 253 -2.36 -20.11 -13.93
CA GLU A 253 -1.38 -21.21 -13.83
C GLU A 253 -0.44 -21.35 -15.04
N GLY A 254 0.61 -22.15 -14.92
CA GLY A 254 1.52 -22.50 -16.03
C GLY A 254 2.86 -21.76 -16.04
N PHE A 255 3.06 -20.86 -15.07
CA PHE A 255 4.38 -20.34 -14.72
C PHE A 255 5.07 -21.28 -13.74
N ALA A 256 6.41 -21.20 -13.68
CA ALA A 256 7.20 -22.06 -12.80
C ALA A 256 7.10 -21.65 -11.32
N ASN A 257 6.94 -20.34 -11.07
CA ASN A 257 6.77 -19.73 -9.75
C ASN A 257 6.27 -18.29 -9.92
N GLN A 258 6.01 -17.58 -8.80
CA GLN A 258 5.49 -16.22 -8.84
C GLN A 258 6.48 -15.16 -9.33
N GLN A 259 7.78 -15.46 -9.33
CA GLN A 259 8.78 -14.60 -9.98
C GLN A 259 8.62 -14.65 -11.51
N HIS A 260 8.42 -15.84 -12.06
CA HIS A 260 8.18 -16.05 -13.49
C HIS A 260 6.86 -15.37 -13.92
N SER A 261 5.81 -15.50 -13.10
CA SER A 261 4.54 -14.77 -13.26
C SER A 261 4.74 -13.25 -13.29
N ALA A 262 5.52 -12.70 -12.36
CA ALA A 262 5.81 -11.27 -12.31
C ALA A 262 6.66 -10.80 -13.49
N ALA A 263 7.62 -11.61 -13.95
CA ALA A 263 8.42 -11.32 -15.14
C ALA A 263 7.53 -11.21 -16.40
N PHE A 264 6.54 -12.09 -16.53
CA PHE A 264 5.52 -11.97 -17.57
C PHE A 264 4.76 -10.66 -17.45
N LEU A 265 4.25 -10.30 -16.26
CA LEU A 265 3.48 -9.07 -16.06
C LEU A 265 4.28 -7.81 -16.42
N TRP A 266 5.55 -7.76 -16.00
CA TRP A 266 6.45 -6.67 -16.36
C TRP A 266 6.69 -6.60 -17.87
N TRP A 267 6.91 -7.73 -18.53
CA TRP A 267 7.07 -7.78 -19.99
C TRP A 267 5.78 -7.41 -20.73
N ALA A 268 4.62 -7.88 -20.25
CA ALA A 268 3.32 -7.69 -20.88
C ALA A 268 2.85 -6.23 -20.84
N LYS A 269 3.17 -5.50 -19.75
CA LYS A 269 2.82 -4.07 -19.62
C LYS A 269 3.45 -3.23 -20.73
N ASP A 270 4.62 -3.64 -21.22
CA ASP A 270 5.40 -2.90 -22.22
C ASP A 270 5.07 -3.32 -23.65
N GLN A 271 4.16 -4.30 -23.82
CA GLN A 271 3.70 -4.70 -25.15
C GLN A 271 2.68 -3.70 -25.69
N PRO A 272 2.79 -3.30 -26.97
CA PRO A 272 1.86 -2.34 -27.57
C PRO A 272 0.43 -2.87 -27.54
N TRP A 273 -0.51 -1.96 -27.34
CA TRP A 273 -1.93 -2.22 -27.56
C TRP A 273 -2.19 -2.13 -29.07
N ALA A 274 -1.99 -3.23 -29.80
CA ALA A 274 -2.32 -3.24 -31.21
C ALA A 274 -3.83 -3.00 -31.37
N PRO A 275 -4.27 -2.00 -32.17
CA PRO A 275 -5.66 -1.96 -32.59
C PRO A 275 -5.92 -3.24 -33.41
N GLY A 276 -6.89 -4.03 -32.97
CA GLY A 276 -7.44 -5.12 -33.77
C GLY A 276 -8.17 -4.59 -35.00
#